data_AF-A0A8I6XE17-F1
#
_entry.id   AF-A0A8I6XE17-F1
#
_cell.length_a   1.000
_cell.length_b   1.000
_cell.length_c   1.000
_cell.angle_alpha   90.00
_cell.angle_beta   90.00
_cell.angle_gamma   90.00
#
_symmetry.space_group_name_H-M   'P 1'
#
loop_
_entity.id
_entity.type
_entity.pdbx_description
1 polymer ?
#
loop_
_entity_poly.entity_id
_entity_poly.type
_entity_poly.pdbx_seq_one_letter_code
_entity_poly.pdbx_strand_id
1 'polypeptide(L)'
;MLSRHSHPRVRHRDGWAHHGSPSTVRIIDRTTFTVAGGGMLYALTHRHVHEQHSFEAMSWAPMERDEPWPSPTMRWSWKSVPSPPPFAMDDVITSYALHPDGHTIFMSAHDIRYHHLSKGTFSFDTRNSEWRLHGDWALPFQGQAYYDNGLDAWVGLHEDGYICSCEVASRSSTSAVEPEWKVTKEKLFHKDPERRLAFAKASLEYMGDGSFCLVEFVLREGVEFKRAFGDRDGCVLHMTTFALKYDRRGELQTTRHHTNSYVVSKYLQTVSPLVFWM
;
A
#
# COMPACT_ATOMS: atom_id res chain seq x y z
N MET A 1 -59.70 -17.21 54.46
CA MET A 1 -60.55 -18.35 54.05
C MET A 1 -59.89 -19.02 52.84
N LEU A 2 -59.88 -20.35 52.86
CA LEU A 2 -59.20 -21.28 51.93
C LEU A 2 -59.51 -21.01 50.45
N SER A 3 -58.53 -21.14 49.55
CA SER A 3 -58.34 -22.27 48.60
C SER A 3 -57.52 -21.70 47.41
N ARG A 4 -56.74 -22.40 46.59
CA ARG A 4 -56.41 -23.83 46.40
C ARG A 4 -55.25 -23.91 45.39
N HIS A 5 -54.52 -25.01 45.52
CA HIS A 5 -53.83 -25.80 44.49
C HIS A 5 -52.65 -25.23 43.68
N SER A 6 -51.52 -25.84 44.03
CA SER A 6 -50.26 -26.03 43.35
C SER A 6 -50.38 -26.74 41.98
N HIS A 7 -49.64 -26.21 41.00
CA HIS A 7 -49.11 -26.95 39.85
C HIS A 7 -47.60 -26.72 39.78
N PRO A 8 -46.75 -27.76 39.70
CA PRO A 8 -45.32 -27.58 39.50
C PRO A 8 -45.05 -27.19 38.03
N ARG A 9 -44.51 -25.98 37.81
CA ARG A 9 -43.98 -25.55 36.52
C ARG A 9 -42.73 -26.36 36.18
N VAL A 10 -42.79 -27.06 35.06
CA VAL A 10 -41.66 -27.67 34.36
C VAL A 10 -40.61 -26.59 34.10
N ARG A 11 -39.41 -26.73 34.69
CA ARG A 11 -38.24 -25.90 34.34
C ARG A 11 -37.69 -26.39 33.01
N HIS A 12 -38.03 -25.71 31.92
CA HIS A 12 -37.24 -25.76 30.70
C HIS A 12 -35.89 -25.11 31.00
N ARG A 13 -34.83 -25.93 30.94
CA ARG A 13 -33.44 -25.49 31.05
C ARG A 13 -33.01 -25.05 29.66
N ASP A 14 -33.40 -23.86 29.25
CA ASP A 14 -32.91 -23.23 28.02
C ASP A 14 -31.46 -22.79 28.27
N GLY A 15 -30.53 -23.72 28.09
CA GLY A 15 -29.12 -23.43 27.98
C GLY A 15 -28.89 -22.70 26.66
N TRP A 16 -28.84 -21.38 26.70
CA TRP A 16 -28.33 -20.59 25.59
C TRP A 16 -26.83 -20.92 25.45
N ALA A 17 -26.51 -21.77 24.48
CA ALA A 17 -25.16 -21.91 24.00
C ALA A 17 -24.69 -20.53 23.53
N HIS A 18 -23.60 -20.04 24.10
CA HIS A 18 -22.87 -18.90 23.55
C HIS A 18 -22.38 -19.30 22.16
N HIS A 19 -23.17 -18.98 21.13
CA HIS A 19 -22.68 -18.97 19.77
C HIS A 19 -21.55 -17.94 19.73
N GLY A 20 -20.32 -18.45 19.56
CA GLY A 20 -19.13 -17.64 19.33
C GLY A 20 -19.44 -16.60 18.26
N SER A 21 -19.10 -15.35 18.56
CA SER A 21 -19.26 -14.23 17.65
C SER A 21 -18.69 -14.61 16.28
N PRO A 22 -19.42 -14.44 15.16
CA PRO A 22 -18.86 -14.62 13.83
C PRO A 22 -17.61 -13.78 13.73
N SER A 23 -16.49 -14.39 13.31
CA SER A 23 -15.22 -13.71 13.14
C SER A 23 -15.45 -12.45 12.30
N THR A 24 -15.42 -11.29 12.95
CA THR A 24 -15.60 -10.01 12.27
C THR A 24 -14.55 -9.98 11.17
N VAL A 25 -15.00 -9.86 9.92
CA VAL A 25 -14.12 -9.51 8.81
C VAL A 25 -13.44 -8.22 9.26
N ARG A 26 -12.17 -8.31 9.66
CA ARG A 26 -11.37 -7.15 10.01
C ARG A 26 -11.23 -6.36 8.72
N ILE A 27 -12.08 -5.36 8.55
CA ILE A 27 -11.91 -4.36 7.50
C ILE A 27 -10.57 -3.72 7.84
N ILE A 28 -9.60 -3.91 6.96
CA ILE A 28 -8.29 -3.32 7.11
C ILE A 28 -8.51 -1.80 7.04
N ASP A 29 -8.52 -1.17 8.21
CA ASP A 29 -8.63 0.28 8.34
C ASP A 29 -7.34 0.89 7.76
N ARG A 30 -7.54 1.94 6.97
CA ARG A 30 -6.56 2.67 6.15
C ARG A 30 -5.18 1.99 5.99
N THR A 31 -5.12 0.94 5.16
CA THR A 31 -3.86 0.28 4.77
C THR A 31 -2.84 1.32 4.32
N THR A 32 -1.66 1.35 4.96
CA THR A 32 -0.59 2.25 4.54
C THR A 32 0.04 1.75 3.25
N PHE A 33 0.29 0.44 3.17
CA PHE A 33 0.62 -0.28 1.94
C PHE A 33 0.46 -1.79 2.09
N THR A 34 0.42 -2.49 0.96
CA THR A 34 0.58 -3.94 0.86
C THR A 34 1.68 -4.28 -0.11
N VAL A 35 2.48 -5.31 0.17
CA VAL A 35 3.57 -5.74 -0.71
C VAL A 35 3.71 -7.26 -0.67
N ALA A 36 3.91 -7.87 -1.83
CA ALA A 36 4.23 -9.29 -1.93
C ALA A 36 5.76 -9.47 -1.81
N GLY A 37 6.18 -10.38 -0.93
CA GLY A 37 7.60 -10.69 -0.71
C GLY A 37 7.73 -12.02 0.00
N GLY A 38 8.80 -12.78 -0.24
CA GLY A 38 9.05 -14.06 0.43
C GLY A 38 7.94 -15.09 0.30
N GLY A 39 7.13 -15.03 -0.76
CA GLY A 39 5.98 -15.90 -0.98
C GLY A 39 4.74 -15.58 -0.12
N MET A 40 4.72 -14.43 0.57
CA MET A 40 3.58 -13.96 1.38
C MET A 40 3.17 -12.54 0.98
N LEU A 41 1.95 -12.15 1.33
CA LEU A 41 1.49 -10.78 1.24
C LEU A 41 1.65 -10.10 2.60
N TYR A 42 2.39 -9.01 2.66
CA TYR A 42 2.58 -8.20 3.85
C TYR A 42 1.73 -6.93 3.77
N ALA A 43 1.20 -6.49 4.91
CA ALA A 43 0.46 -5.25 5.03
C ALA A 43 0.93 -4.47 6.26
N LEU A 44 1.27 -3.20 6.09
CA LEU A 44 1.37 -2.27 7.21
C LEU A 44 0.07 -1.50 7.31
N THR A 45 -0.52 -1.54 8.49
CA THR A 45 -1.79 -0.90 8.80
C THR A 45 -1.58 0.14 9.89
N HIS A 46 -2.24 1.28 9.71
CA HIS A 46 -2.35 2.31 10.73
C HIS A 46 -3.74 2.14 11.37
N ARG A 47 -3.79 1.61 12.59
CA ARG A 47 -5.06 1.38 13.28
C ARG A 47 -5.42 2.66 14.04
N HIS A 48 -6.47 3.36 13.62
CA HIS A 48 -7.06 4.54 14.28
C HIS A 48 -6.11 5.69 14.69
N VAL A 49 -6.71 6.85 15.01
CA VAL A 49 -5.98 7.92 15.70
C VAL A 49 -5.68 7.39 17.12
N HIS A 50 -4.39 7.29 17.49
CA HIS A 50 -3.85 6.81 18.78
C HIS A 50 -3.54 5.31 18.94
N GLU A 51 -3.45 4.48 17.88
CA GLU A 51 -2.84 3.14 18.00
C GLU A 51 -1.53 3.01 17.22
N GLN A 52 -0.72 2.03 17.62
CA GLN A 52 0.58 1.74 17.03
C GLN A 52 0.42 1.01 15.68
N HIS A 53 1.36 1.22 14.76
CA HIS A 53 1.39 0.49 13.50
C HIS A 53 1.39 -1.02 13.73
N SER A 54 0.58 -1.73 12.93
CA SER A 54 0.59 -3.19 12.90
C SER A 54 1.11 -3.66 11.55
N PHE A 55 2.14 -4.51 11.59
CA PHE A 55 2.69 -5.14 10.40
C PHE A 55 2.29 -6.62 10.39
N GLU A 56 1.53 -7.01 9.38
CA GLU A 56 0.87 -8.32 9.30
C GLU A 56 1.26 -9.05 8.02
N ALA A 57 1.44 -10.36 8.11
CA ALA A 57 1.64 -11.24 6.98
C ALA A 57 0.39 -12.11 6.77
N MET A 58 -0.04 -12.22 5.52
CA MET A 58 -1.09 -13.14 5.11
C MET A 58 -0.49 -14.53 4.96
N SER A 59 -1.04 -15.49 5.70
CA SER A 59 -0.61 -16.88 5.66
C SER A 59 -1.81 -17.83 5.55
N TRP A 60 -1.59 -18.96 4.89
CA TRP A 60 -2.53 -20.07 4.85
C TRP A 60 -2.37 -20.90 6.11
N ALA A 61 -3.36 -20.86 7.01
CA ALA A 61 -3.24 -21.48 8.33
C ALA A 61 -4.52 -22.23 8.75
N PRO A 62 -4.40 -23.23 9.64
CA PRO A 62 -5.54 -23.88 10.28
C PRO A 62 -6.43 -22.87 11.00
N MET A 63 -7.75 -23.07 10.91
CA MET A 63 -8.69 -22.37 11.79
C MET A 63 -8.53 -22.91 13.21
N GLU A 64 -8.26 -22.03 14.18
CA GLU A 64 -8.38 -22.36 15.59
C GLU A 64 -9.87 -22.61 15.89
N ARG A 65 -10.29 -23.87 15.89
CA ARG A 65 -11.58 -24.32 16.43
C ARG A 65 -11.35 -25.38 17.49
N ASP A 66 -12.13 -25.29 18.56
CA ASP A 66 -12.22 -26.30 19.63
C ASP A 66 -13.03 -27.57 19.22
N GLU A 67 -13.32 -27.76 17.93
CA GLU A 67 -14.27 -28.78 17.46
C GLU A 67 -13.58 -30.01 16.81
N PRO A 68 -14.01 -31.25 17.14
CA PRO A 68 -13.29 -32.49 16.84
C PRO A 68 -13.55 -33.02 15.42
N TRP A 69 -13.43 -32.17 14.40
CA TRP A 69 -13.47 -32.62 13.00
C TRP A 69 -12.13 -33.21 12.56
N PRO A 70 -12.10 -34.24 11.70
CA PRO A 70 -10.91 -35.04 11.41
C PRO A 70 -9.81 -34.30 10.60
N SER A 71 -10.04 -33.05 10.19
CA SER A 71 -9.02 -32.21 9.56
C SER A 71 -9.29 -30.71 9.82
N PRO A 72 -8.28 -29.91 10.21
CA PRO A 72 -8.48 -28.48 10.40
C PRO A 72 -8.89 -27.81 9.08
N THR A 73 -9.99 -27.04 9.11
CA THR A 73 -10.36 -26.19 7.97
C THR A 73 -9.29 -25.12 7.81
N MET A 74 -8.59 -25.12 6.68
CA MET A 74 -7.58 -24.11 6.37
C MET A 74 -8.24 -22.83 5.84
N ARG A 75 -7.66 -21.67 6.18
CA ARG A 75 -8.10 -20.38 5.64
C ARG A 75 -6.95 -19.39 5.55
N TRP A 76 -7.08 -18.40 4.66
CA TRP A 76 -6.22 -17.23 4.67
C TRP A 76 -6.48 -16.40 5.92
N SER A 77 -5.41 -16.03 6.61
CA SER A 77 -5.48 -15.19 7.80
C SER A 77 -4.31 -14.22 7.85
N TRP A 78 -4.59 -13.00 8.30
CA TRP A 78 -3.57 -12.00 8.63
C TRP A 78 -3.05 -12.28 10.04
N LYS A 79 -1.74 -12.35 10.19
CA LYS A 79 -1.07 -12.51 11.48
C LYS A 79 0.01 -11.45 11.63
N SER A 80 0.09 -10.82 12.79
CA SER A 80 1.19 -9.89 13.09
C SER A 80 2.53 -10.61 12.92
N VAL A 81 3.49 -9.96 12.29
CA VAL A 81 4.85 -10.48 12.22
C VAL A 81 5.45 -10.52 13.64
N PRO A 82 6.43 -11.40 13.92
CA PRO A 82 7.00 -11.54 15.26
C PRO A 82 7.63 -10.24 15.81
N SER A 83 8.24 -9.44 14.93
CA SER A 83 8.93 -8.21 15.32
C SER A 83 8.08 -6.98 15.01
N PRO A 84 7.69 -6.20 16.03
CA PRO A 84 6.84 -5.03 15.81
C PRO A 84 7.57 -3.97 14.96
N PRO A 85 6.82 -3.20 14.14
CA PRO A 85 7.42 -2.13 13.35
C PRO A 85 8.02 -1.03 14.24
N PRO A 86 9.18 -0.46 13.87
CA PRO A 86 9.86 0.61 14.62
C PRO A 86 9.22 1.98 14.40
N PHE A 87 7.91 2.03 14.17
CA PHE A 87 7.17 3.24 13.85
C PHE A 87 6.31 3.69 15.03
N ALA A 88 6.38 4.99 15.34
CA ALA A 88 5.51 5.67 16.28
C ALA A 88 4.13 5.92 15.66
N MET A 89 3.12 6.22 16.49
CA MET A 89 1.74 6.41 16.03
C MET A 89 1.57 7.52 14.98
N ASP A 90 2.42 8.54 15.06
CA ASP A 90 2.40 9.71 14.18
C ASP A 90 3.29 9.54 12.95
N ASP A 91 3.94 8.39 12.77
CA ASP A 91 4.74 8.14 11.58
C ASP A 91 3.85 7.79 10.39
N VAL A 92 4.27 8.23 9.20
CA VAL A 92 3.60 7.91 7.95
C VAL A 92 4.64 7.33 7.00
N ILE A 93 4.34 6.16 6.42
CA ILE A 93 5.15 5.60 5.35
C ILE A 93 4.83 6.36 4.06
N THR A 94 5.86 6.95 3.46
CA THR A 94 5.73 7.69 2.20
C THR A 94 6.04 6.84 0.99
N SER A 95 7.00 5.93 1.13
CA SER A 95 7.46 5.08 0.05
C SER A 95 7.94 3.74 0.52
N TYR A 96 7.89 2.77 -0.38
CA TYR A 96 8.36 1.43 -0.13
C TYR A 96 8.78 0.74 -1.43
N ALA A 97 9.71 -0.21 -1.33
CA ALA A 97 10.20 -0.99 -2.45
C ALA A 97 10.55 -2.41 -2.00
N LEU A 98 10.26 -3.40 -2.84
CA LEU A 98 10.81 -4.74 -2.64
C LEU A 98 12.23 -4.79 -3.19
N HIS A 99 13.16 -5.27 -2.38
CA HIS A 99 14.54 -5.51 -2.81
C HIS A 99 14.58 -6.67 -3.83
N PRO A 100 15.52 -6.67 -4.80
CA PRO A 100 15.63 -7.73 -5.82
C PRO A 100 15.86 -9.14 -5.27
N ASP A 101 16.22 -9.26 -4.00
CA ASP A 101 16.32 -10.57 -3.32
C ASP A 101 14.94 -11.21 -3.07
N GLY A 102 13.85 -10.47 -3.26
CA GLY A 102 12.48 -10.91 -3.08
C GLY A 102 12.08 -11.09 -1.61
N HIS A 103 12.91 -10.70 -0.66
CA HIS A 103 12.72 -10.97 0.77
C HIS A 103 12.95 -9.76 1.69
N THR A 104 13.51 -8.67 1.18
CA THR A 104 13.73 -7.47 1.96
C THR A 104 12.81 -6.35 1.48
N ILE A 105 11.98 -5.81 2.36
CA ILE A 105 11.08 -4.70 2.05
C ILE A 105 11.70 -3.43 2.61
N PHE A 106 12.01 -2.45 1.76
CA PHE A 106 12.49 -1.12 2.16
C PHE A 106 11.33 -0.14 2.27
N MET A 107 11.40 0.77 3.25
CA MET A 107 10.31 1.67 3.61
C MET A 107 10.88 2.98 4.16
N SER A 108 10.40 4.12 3.67
CA SER A 108 10.75 5.44 4.24
C SER A 108 9.57 6.02 4.99
N ALA A 109 9.85 6.65 6.14
CA ALA A 109 8.85 7.22 7.03
C ALA A 109 9.17 8.68 7.37
N HIS A 110 8.15 9.47 7.70
CA HIS A 110 8.30 10.78 8.36
C HIS A 110 7.28 10.93 9.48
N ASP A 111 7.50 11.88 10.40
CA ASP A 111 6.51 12.30 11.39
C ASP A 111 5.43 13.16 10.69
N ILE A 112 4.15 12.90 10.93
CA ILE A 112 3.03 13.65 10.33
C ILE A 112 3.05 15.14 10.69
N ARG A 113 3.70 15.55 11.78
CA ARG A 113 3.85 16.96 12.17
C ARG A 113 5.02 17.64 11.47
N TYR A 114 5.97 16.85 10.98
CA TYR A 114 7.21 17.31 10.35
C TYR A 114 7.39 16.65 8.98
N HIS A 115 6.43 16.88 8.07
CA HIS A 115 6.43 16.30 6.72
C HIS A 115 7.72 16.50 5.89
N HIS A 116 8.54 17.49 6.24
CA HIS A 116 9.79 17.83 5.55
C HIS A 116 11.03 17.14 6.15
N LEU A 117 10.89 16.43 7.26
CA LEU A 117 11.99 15.73 7.93
C LEU A 117 11.75 14.22 7.83
N SER A 118 12.59 13.55 7.03
CA SER A 118 12.63 12.09 7.01
C SER A 118 12.96 11.56 8.40
N LYS A 119 12.20 10.57 8.88
CA LYS A 119 12.56 9.76 10.04
C LYS A 119 13.64 8.74 9.69
N GLY A 120 13.86 8.51 8.40
CA GLY A 120 14.84 7.59 7.86
C GLY A 120 14.22 6.50 7.00
N THR A 121 15.10 5.66 6.48
CA THR A 121 14.74 4.50 5.68
C THR A 121 15.01 3.22 6.45
N PHE A 122 14.01 2.36 6.53
CA PHE A 122 14.01 1.10 7.24
C PHE A 122 13.89 -0.05 6.25
N SER A 123 14.31 -1.24 6.66
CA SER A 123 13.96 -2.46 5.96
C SER A 123 13.43 -3.54 6.89
N PHE A 124 12.54 -4.38 6.38
CA PHE A 124 12.13 -5.62 7.02
C PHE A 124 12.59 -6.82 6.20
N ASP A 125 13.37 -7.71 6.83
CA ASP A 125 13.79 -8.99 6.28
C ASP A 125 12.72 -10.05 6.58
N THR A 126 12.03 -10.53 5.55
CA THR A 126 10.95 -11.51 5.69
C THR A 126 11.42 -12.89 6.16
N ARG A 127 12.70 -13.23 5.96
CA ARG A 127 13.25 -14.55 6.34
C ARG A 127 13.52 -14.62 7.83
N ASN A 128 14.13 -13.56 8.37
CA ASN A 128 14.53 -13.49 9.78
C ASN A 128 13.52 -12.73 10.65
N SER A 129 12.53 -12.08 10.02
CA SER A 129 11.61 -11.15 10.69
C SER A 129 12.35 -10.03 11.43
N GLU A 130 13.34 -9.43 10.78
CA GLU A 130 14.20 -8.41 11.40
C GLU A 130 14.02 -7.03 10.76
N TRP A 131 13.94 -6.02 11.61
CA TRP A 131 13.94 -4.61 11.20
C TRP A 131 15.35 -4.04 11.24
N ARG A 132 15.67 -3.17 10.27
CA ARG A 132 16.94 -2.44 10.22
C ARG A 132 16.70 -0.99 9.81
N LEU A 133 17.47 -0.07 10.38
CA LEU A 133 17.54 1.34 9.97
C LEU A 133 18.78 1.53 9.08
N HIS A 134 18.61 2.20 7.95
CA HIS A 134 19.65 2.44 6.94
C HIS A 134 20.16 3.87 6.90
N GLY A 135 19.56 4.78 7.67
CA GLY A 135 20.01 6.16 7.84
C GLY A 135 18.88 7.17 7.75
N ASP A 136 19.26 8.43 8.00
CA ASP A 136 18.35 9.60 8.05
C ASP A 136 18.08 10.18 6.65
N TRP A 137 17.85 9.30 5.67
CA TRP A 137 17.51 9.63 4.29
C TRP A 137 16.20 8.94 3.90
N ALA A 138 15.55 9.40 2.83
CA ALA A 138 14.31 8.83 2.32
C ALA A 138 14.50 8.33 0.89
N LEU A 139 13.78 7.26 0.52
CA LEU A 139 13.65 6.87 -0.86
C LEU A 139 12.98 8.00 -1.65
N PRO A 140 13.46 8.32 -2.87
CA PRO A 140 13.01 9.47 -3.67
C PRO A 140 11.70 9.19 -4.41
N PHE A 141 10.76 8.53 -3.74
CA PHE A 141 9.51 8.04 -4.31
C PHE A 141 8.32 8.41 -3.43
N GLN A 142 7.14 8.34 -4.04
CA GLN A 142 5.85 8.31 -3.38
C GLN A 142 5.15 6.99 -3.70
N GLY A 143 4.72 6.29 -2.65
CA GLY A 143 4.10 4.97 -2.79
C GLY A 143 5.12 3.88 -3.15
N GLN A 144 4.71 2.95 -4.00
CA GLN A 144 5.52 1.80 -4.37
C GLN A 144 6.55 2.15 -5.43
N ALA A 145 7.77 1.64 -5.27
CA ALA A 145 8.76 1.52 -6.32
C ALA A 145 9.00 0.05 -6.69
N TYR A 146 9.38 -0.16 -7.96
CA TYR A 146 9.56 -1.47 -8.57
C TYR A 146 10.99 -1.62 -9.05
N TYR A 147 11.58 -2.78 -8.83
CA TYR A 147 12.89 -3.07 -9.41
C TYR A 147 12.77 -3.35 -10.91
N ASP A 148 13.56 -2.65 -11.72
CA ASP A 148 13.72 -2.96 -13.13
C ASP A 148 15.13 -3.50 -13.40
N ASN A 149 15.21 -4.74 -13.88
CA ASN A 149 16.48 -5.41 -14.18
C ASN A 149 17.23 -4.77 -15.37
N GLY A 150 16.53 -4.08 -16.28
CA GLY A 150 17.16 -3.39 -17.40
C GLY A 150 17.92 -2.13 -16.98
N LEU A 151 17.43 -1.45 -15.96
CA LEU A 151 18.06 -0.28 -15.34
C LEU A 151 18.95 -0.62 -14.14
N ASP A 152 18.81 -1.83 -13.58
CA ASP A 152 19.38 -2.26 -12.30
C ASP A 152 19.11 -1.26 -11.17
N ALA A 153 17.86 -0.79 -11.09
CA ALA A 153 17.44 0.27 -10.19
C ALA A 153 15.99 0.08 -9.74
N TRP A 154 15.64 0.66 -8.59
CA TRP A 154 14.25 0.89 -8.26
C TRP A 154 13.70 2.05 -9.08
N VAL A 155 12.50 1.88 -9.61
CA VAL A 155 11.75 2.89 -10.35
C VAL A 155 10.48 3.22 -9.59
N GLY A 156 10.27 4.49 -9.30
CA GLY A 156 9.10 4.97 -8.57
C GLY A 156 8.64 6.34 -9.05
N LEU A 157 7.48 6.76 -8.55
CA LEU A 157 6.92 8.07 -8.83
C LEU A 157 7.52 9.10 -7.87
N HIS A 158 8.10 10.18 -8.38
CA HIS A 158 8.55 11.31 -7.56
C HIS A 158 7.37 12.22 -7.17
N GLU A 159 7.44 12.90 -6.02
CA GLU A 159 6.36 13.76 -5.52
C GLU A 159 5.95 14.88 -6.51
N ASP A 160 6.92 15.37 -7.29
CA ASP A 160 6.70 16.42 -8.29
C ASP A 160 6.06 15.94 -9.61
N GLY A 161 5.82 14.64 -9.76
CA GLY A 161 5.25 14.04 -10.97
C GLY A 161 6.25 13.58 -12.02
N TYR A 162 7.54 13.53 -11.66
CA TYR A 162 8.58 12.87 -12.45
C TYR A 162 8.60 11.38 -12.15
N ILE A 163 9.19 10.60 -13.06
CA ILE A 163 9.59 9.23 -12.73
C ILE A 163 11.03 9.28 -12.24
N CYS A 164 11.28 8.59 -11.13
CA CYS A 164 12.57 8.52 -10.49
C CYS A 164 13.13 7.10 -10.63
N SER A 165 14.42 6.99 -10.90
CA SER A 165 15.21 5.76 -10.75
C SER A 165 16.21 5.96 -9.62
N CYS A 166 16.24 5.04 -8.65
CA CYS A 166 17.12 5.07 -7.49
C CYS A 166 17.94 3.78 -7.45
N GLU A 167 19.23 3.88 -7.15
CA GLU A 167 20.05 2.70 -6.92
C GLU A 167 19.46 1.82 -5.80
N VAL A 168 19.61 0.51 -5.94
CA VAL A 168 19.11 -0.43 -4.93
C VAL A 168 19.98 -0.29 -3.68
N ALA A 169 19.37 0.17 -2.59
CA ALA A 169 20.07 0.37 -1.33
C ALA A 169 20.66 -0.94 -0.80
N SER A 170 21.89 -0.85 -0.25
CA SER A 170 22.52 -1.99 0.42
C SER A 170 21.69 -2.44 1.62
N ARG A 171 21.67 -3.75 1.85
CA ARG A 171 21.03 -4.35 3.04
C ARG A 171 21.90 -4.25 4.31
N SER A 172 23.17 -3.83 4.17
CA SER A 172 24.12 -3.74 5.29
C SER A 172 24.02 -2.39 6.00
N SER A 173 24.03 -2.41 7.33
CA SER A 173 24.04 -1.21 8.19
C SER A 173 25.38 -0.46 8.18
N THR A 174 26.41 -0.98 7.52
CA THR A 174 27.76 -0.38 7.51
C THR A 174 27.90 0.84 6.62
N SER A 175 26.87 1.15 5.83
CA SER A 175 26.88 2.26 4.88
C SER A 175 25.54 2.98 4.97
N ALA A 176 25.47 4.02 5.81
CA ALA A 176 24.31 4.92 5.89
C ALA A 176 24.26 5.89 4.69
N VAL A 177 24.68 5.43 3.52
CA VAL A 177 24.82 6.23 2.31
C VAL A 177 23.47 6.24 1.61
N GLU A 178 22.95 7.45 1.43
CA GLU A 178 21.77 7.69 0.60
C GLU A 178 22.06 7.23 -0.84
N PRO A 179 21.22 6.36 -1.43
CA PRO A 179 21.45 5.90 -2.79
C PRO A 179 21.31 7.04 -3.80
N GLU A 180 22.13 7.01 -4.85
CA GLU A 180 21.98 7.99 -5.94
C GLU A 180 20.69 7.76 -6.71
N TRP A 181 20.08 8.85 -7.16
CA TRP A 181 18.86 8.79 -7.94
C TRP A 181 18.84 9.82 -9.07
N LYS A 182 17.99 9.53 -10.06
CA LYS A 182 17.80 10.34 -11.26
C LYS A 182 16.33 10.46 -11.56
N VAL A 183 15.93 11.57 -12.15
CA VAL A 183 14.54 11.80 -12.61
C VAL A 183 14.47 11.97 -14.11
N THR A 184 13.29 11.68 -14.67
CA THR A 184 12.99 12.01 -16.06
C THR A 184 13.05 13.51 -16.30
N LYS A 185 13.36 13.92 -17.53
CA LYS A 185 13.36 15.36 -17.92
C LYS A 185 11.98 16.00 -17.88
N GLU A 186 10.96 15.21 -18.22
CA GLU A 186 9.57 15.67 -18.30
C GLU A 186 8.74 15.03 -17.18
N LYS A 187 7.77 15.79 -16.69
CA LYS A 187 6.73 15.29 -15.79
C LYS A 187 5.74 14.46 -16.60
N LEU A 188 5.31 13.33 -16.03
CA LEU A 188 4.32 12.46 -16.67
C LEU A 188 2.89 12.69 -16.19
N PHE A 189 2.72 13.51 -15.15
CA PHE A 189 1.39 13.97 -14.75
C PHE A 189 0.72 14.82 -15.83
N HIS A 190 -0.60 14.90 -15.74
CA HIS A 190 -1.44 15.68 -16.62
C HIS A 190 -0.94 17.13 -16.71
N LYS A 191 -0.81 17.62 -17.94
CA LYS A 191 -0.14 18.90 -18.25
C LYS A 191 -0.87 20.12 -17.69
N ASP A 192 -2.18 20.00 -17.48
CA ASP A 192 -3.01 21.03 -16.88
C ASP A 192 -3.11 20.82 -15.36
N PRO A 193 -2.46 21.67 -14.53
CA PRO A 193 -2.49 21.55 -13.08
C PRO A 193 -3.86 21.79 -12.46
N GLU A 194 -4.72 22.62 -13.07
CA GLU A 194 -6.05 22.93 -12.53
C GLU A 194 -6.99 21.73 -12.60
N ARG A 195 -6.71 20.82 -13.54
CA ARG A 195 -7.44 19.56 -13.69
C ARG A 195 -6.94 18.46 -12.77
N ARG A 196 -5.77 18.61 -12.12
CA ARG A 196 -5.23 17.58 -11.23
C ARG A 196 -5.95 17.58 -9.89
N LEU A 197 -6.29 16.40 -9.40
CA LEU A 197 -6.97 16.22 -8.11
C LEU A 197 -5.93 16.02 -7.01
N ALA A 198 -5.54 17.09 -6.31
CA ALA A 198 -4.47 17.04 -5.29
C ALA A 198 -4.70 16.03 -4.15
N PHE A 199 -5.95 15.66 -3.86
CA PHE A 199 -6.28 14.67 -2.83
C PHE A 199 -6.19 13.22 -3.33
N ALA A 200 -6.17 13.00 -4.65
CA ALA A 200 -6.08 11.68 -5.27
C ALA A 200 -4.63 11.43 -5.68
N LYS A 201 -3.96 10.51 -4.99
CA LYS A 201 -2.57 10.17 -5.33
C LYS A 201 -2.55 9.39 -6.65
N ALA A 202 -1.66 9.75 -7.55
CA ALA A 202 -1.39 8.91 -8.71
C ALA A 202 -0.74 7.59 -8.28
N SER A 203 -0.91 6.55 -9.09
CA SER A 203 -0.28 5.25 -8.88
C SER A 203 0.58 4.87 -10.08
N LEU A 204 1.67 4.17 -9.81
CA LEU A 204 2.59 3.63 -10.79
C LEU A 204 2.60 2.11 -10.67
N GLU A 205 2.61 1.41 -11.80
CA GLU A 205 2.74 -0.05 -11.86
C GLU A 205 3.82 -0.46 -12.85
N TYR A 206 4.57 -1.50 -12.51
CA TYR A 206 5.48 -2.16 -13.43
C TYR A 206 4.78 -3.22 -14.27
N MET A 207 4.89 -3.12 -15.58
CA MET A 207 4.26 -4.02 -16.55
C MET A 207 5.21 -5.10 -17.08
N GLY A 208 6.44 -5.17 -16.59
CA GLY A 208 7.48 -6.02 -17.15
C GLY A 208 8.24 -5.36 -18.32
N ASP A 209 9.40 -5.92 -18.65
CA ASP A 209 10.25 -5.52 -19.79
C ASP A 209 10.54 -4.00 -19.86
N GLY A 210 10.80 -3.38 -18.70
CA GLY A 210 11.08 -1.94 -18.62
C GLY A 210 9.88 -1.04 -18.89
N SER A 211 8.67 -1.59 -18.94
CA SER A 211 7.43 -0.88 -19.22
C SER A 211 6.65 -0.60 -17.94
N PHE A 212 6.02 0.57 -17.88
CA PHE A 212 5.32 1.08 -16.71
C PHE A 212 3.99 1.72 -17.10
N CYS A 213 3.06 1.73 -16.15
CA CYS A 213 1.77 2.39 -16.27
C CYS A 213 1.60 3.40 -15.13
N LEU A 214 1.43 4.68 -15.48
CA LEU A 214 1.05 5.73 -14.57
C LEU A 214 -0.45 5.97 -14.69
N VAL A 215 -1.15 6.02 -13.56
CA VAL A 215 -2.59 6.28 -13.50
C VAL A 215 -2.88 7.40 -12.52
N GLU A 216 -3.63 8.40 -12.97
CA GLU A 216 -4.11 9.50 -12.13
C GLU A 216 -5.58 9.83 -12.44
N PHE A 217 -6.30 10.38 -11.46
CA PHE A 217 -7.60 10.98 -11.71
C PHE A 217 -7.44 12.46 -12.04
N VAL A 218 -8.09 12.90 -13.10
CA VAL A 218 -8.16 14.31 -13.48
C VAL A 218 -9.61 14.75 -13.64
N LEU A 219 -9.87 16.03 -13.41
CA LEU A 219 -11.13 16.64 -13.80
C LEU A 219 -11.32 16.49 -15.31
N ARG A 220 -12.55 16.14 -15.69
CA ARG A 220 -12.96 16.21 -17.08
C ARG A 220 -12.88 17.67 -17.54
N GLU A 221 -12.45 17.85 -18.78
CA GLU A 221 -12.36 19.16 -19.40
C GLU A 221 -13.71 19.92 -19.30
N GLY A 222 -13.65 21.18 -18.89
CA GLY A 222 -14.83 22.04 -18.71
C GLY A 222 -15.68 21.74 -17.46
N VAL A 223 -15.28 20.81 -16.60
CA VAL A 223 -16.02 20.49 -15.37
C VAL A 223 -15.40 21.20 -14.16
N GLU A 224 -16.21 22.03 -13.49
CA GLU A 224 -15.84 22.62 -12.21
C GLU A 224 -15.66 21.54 -11.12
N PHE A 225 -14.63 21.68 -10.30
CA PHE A 225 -14.33 20.76 -9.19
C PHE A 225 -15.56 20.44 -8.32
N LYS A 226 -16.33 21.46 -7.91
CA LYS A 226 -17.54 21.31 -7.08
C LYS A 226 -18.62 20.45 -7.73
N ARG A 227 -18.58 20.29 -9.06
CA ARG A 227 -19.56 19.55 -9.85
C ARG A 227 -19.05 18.18 -10.30
N ALA A 228 -17.83 17.79 -9.96
CA ALA A 228 -17.14 16.65 -10.56
C ALA A 228 -17.42 15.29 -9.89
N PHE A 229 -17.96 15.28 -8.67
CA PHE A 229 -18.09 14.09 -7.82
C PHE A 229 -19.52 13.54 -7.73
N GLY A 230 -19.65 12.29 -7.28
CA GLY A 230 -20.92 11.57 -7.16
C GLY A 230 -21.25 10.76 -8.42
N ASP A 231 -22.54 10.63 -8.76
CA ASP A 231 -23.02 9.93 -9.96
C ASP A 231 -22.88 10.78 -11.24
N ARG A 232 -21.71 11.40 -11.42
CA ARG A 232 -21.42 12.31 -12.53
C ARG A 232 -20.18 11.88 -13.28
N ASP A 233 -20.20 12.08 -14.59
CA ASP A 233 -19.06 11.89 -15.49
C ASP A 233 -18.07 13.08 -15.43
N GLY A 234 -17.75 13.52 -14.21
CA GLY A 234 -16.96 14.73 -13.95
C GLY A 234 -15.46 14.48 -13.84
N CYS A 235 -15.05 13.22 -13.70
CA CYS A 235 -13.65 12.81 -13.59
C CYS A 235 -13.27 11.84 -14.70
N VAL A 236 -12.00 11.85 -15.06
CA VAL A 236 -11.39 10.97 -16.05
C VAL A 236 -10.21 10.26 -15.41
N LEU A 237 -10.11 8.96 -15.63
CA LEU A 237 -8.93 8.16 -15.37
C LEU A 237 -7.94 8.41 -16.52
N HIS A 238 -6.85 9.11 -16.22
CA HIS A 238 -5.77 9.35 -17.17
C HIS A 238 -4.70 8.28 -16.97
N MET A 239 -4.43 7.53 -18.03
CA MET A 239 -3.52 6.39 -18.01
C MET A 239 -2.42 6.60 -19.04
N THR A 240 -1.17 6.60 -18.60
CA THR A 240 0.01 6.78 -19.44
C THR A 240 0.92 5.58 -19.31
N THR A 241 1.08 4.83 -20.39
CA THR A 241 2.06 3.74 -20.48
C THR A 241 3.33 4.23 -21.19
N PHE A 242 4.47 3.80 -20.70
CA PHE A 242 5.78 4.20 -21.20
C PHE A 242 6.83 3.17 -20.82
N ALA A 243 7.97 3.19 -21.51
CA ALA A 243 9.15 2.41 -21.16
C ALA A 243 10.30 3.32 -20.75
N LEU A 244 11.18 2.85 -19.88
CA LEU A 244 12.34 3.60 -19.40
C LEU A 244 13.65 3.04 -19.95
N LYS A 245 14.63 3.93 -20.12
CA LYS A 245 16.02 3.56 -20.41
C LYS A 245 16.96 4.69 -20.03
N TYR A 246 18.22 4.36 -19.77
CA TYR A 246 19.29 5.36 -19.76
C TYR A 246 19.75 5.69 -21.17
N ASP A 247 20.02 6.96 -21.42
CA ASP A 247 20.73 7.37 -22.63
C ASP A 247 22.25 7.20 -22.51
N ARG A 248 23.00 7.59 -23.54
CA ARG A 248 24.47 7.45 -23.56
C ARG A 248 25.20 8.34 -22.53
N ARG A 249 24.50 9.32 -21.95
CA ARG A 249 25.02 10.20 -20.89
C ARG A 249 24.61 9.70 -19.50
N GLY A 250 23.85 8.60 -19.43
CA GLY A 250 23.32 8.06 -18.18
C GLY A 250 22.07 8.78 -17.68
N GLU A 251 21.42 9.60 -18.51
CA GLU A 251 20.19 10.31 -18.13
C GLU A 251 18.97 9.40 -18.30
N LEU A 252 18.05 9.44 -17.35
CA LEU A 252 16.81 8.67 -17.39
C LEU A 252 15.86 9.26 -18.45
N GLN A 253 15.41 8.43 -19.39
CA GLN A 253 14.51 8.83 -20.47
C GLN A 253 13.28 7.93 -20.55
N THR A 254 12.14 8.54 -20.86
CA THR A 254 10.91 7.83 -21.24
C THR A 254 10.89 7.56 -22.74
N THR A 255 10.32 6.43 -23.13
CA THR A 255 10.14 6.02 -24.53
C THR A 255 8.81 5.29 -24.68
N ARG A 256 8.38 5.01 -25.93
CA ARG A 256 7.16 4.23 -26.22
C ARG A 256 5.93 4.73 -25.45
N HIS A 257 5.75 6.05 -25.49
CA HIS A 257 4.73 6.75 -24.72
C HIS A 257 3.35 6.60 -25.37
N HIS A 258 2.36 6.15 -24.60
CA HIS A 258 0.98 6.03 -25.02
C HIS A 258 0.04 6.46 -23.89
N THR A 259 -0.93 7.32 -24.20
CA THR A 259 -1.84 7.88 -23.21
C THR A 259 -3.28 7.69 -23.61
N ASN A 260 -4.08 7.21 -22.65
CA ASN A 260 -5.52 7.03 -22.77
C ASN A 260 -6.24 7.75 -21.63
N SER A 261 -7.51 8.06 -21.88
CA SER A 261 -8.38 8.73 -20.93
C SER A 261 -9.74 8.05 -20.90
N TYR A 262 -10.22 7.67 -19.72
CA TYR A 262 -11.49 6.97 -19.55
C TYR A 262 -12.39 7.73 -18.57
N VAL A 263 -13.64 7.99 -18.95
CA VAL A 263 -14.62 8.65 -18.08
C VAL A 263 -14.96 7.74 -16.90
N VAL A 264 -15.07 8.33 -15.71
CA VAL A 264 -15.39 7.62 -14.46
C VAL A 264 -16.72 8.15 -13.94
N SER A 265 -17.77 7.34 -14.04
CA SER A 265 -19.15 7.77 -13.72
C SER A 265 -19.47 7.82 -12.23
N LYS A 266 -18.64 7.20 -11.39
CA LYS A 266 -18.81 7.17 -9.93
C LYS A 266 -17.47 7.36 -9.24
N TYR A 267 -17.12 8.62 -9.00
CA TYR A 267 -15.89 8.96 -8.30
C TYR A 267 -16.19 9.48 -6.89
N LEU A 268 -15.59 8.81 -5.90
CA LEU A 268 -15.61 9.21 -4.50
C LEU A 268 -14.29 9.91 -4.17
N GLN A 269 -14.37 11.04 -3.47
CA GLN A 269 -13.19 11.84 -3.06
C GLN A 269 -12.19 11.06 -2.18
N THR A 270 -12.59 9.90 -1.66
CA THR A 270 -11.77 9.04 -0.80
C THR A 270 -10.98 7.97 -1.56
N VAL A 271 -11.14 7.87 -2.89
CA VAL A 271 -10.55 6.80 -3.70
C VAL A 271 -9.41 7.35 -4.54
N SER A 272 -8.24 6.72 -4.45
CA SER A 272 -7.14 6.91 -5.40
C SER A 272 -7.16 5.77 -6.43
N PRO A 273 -6.76 6.00 -7.69
CA PRO A 273 -6.72 4.94 -8.68
C PRO A 273 -5.60 3.97 -8.30
N LEU A 274 -5.88 2.68 -8.40
CA LEU A 274 -4.89 1.63 -8.26
C LEU A 274 -4.78 0.91 -9.60
N VAL A 275 -3.54 0.69 -10.02
CA VAL A 275 -3.20 -0.14 -11.18
C VAL A 275 -2.44 -1.36 -10.68
N PHE A 276 -2.67 -2.50 -11.33
CA PHE A 276 -1.97 -3.75 -11.12
C PHE A 276 -1.75 -4.43 -12.48
N TRP A 277 -0.69 -5.21 -12.60
CA TRP A 277 -0.40 -5.97 -13.81
C TRP A 277 -0.37 -7.48 -13.52
N MET A 278 -0.86 -8.30 -14.46
CA MET A 278 -0.96 -9.77 -14.34
C MET A 278 -0.30 -10.47 -15.52
#